data_AF-A0AA35YUZ8-F1
#
_entry.id   AF-A0AA35YUZ8-F1
#
_cell.length_a   1.000
_cell.length_b   1.000
_cell.length_c   1.000
_cell.angle_alpha   90.00
_cell.angle_beta   90.00
_cell.angle_gamma   90.00
#
_symmetry.space_group_name_H-M   'P 1'
#
loop_
_entity.id
_entity.type
_entity.pdbx_description
1 polymer ?
#
loop_
_entity_poly.entity_id
_entity_poly.type
_entity_poly.pdbx_seq_one_letter_code
_entity_poly.pdbx_strand_id
1 'polypeptide(L)'
;MTSFSNPTDQNFIVVDFHYNGQFAPNPLVYFDPNRASVRDVDFSAFGYEQFMEFLHKLTKSRSKYIYLCLQQESLGLGIHTLVNEGDYKEFLDLAYANDKRMNVYVDHHNEPIFDWIEAEESESENEDLDEDEDSII
;
A
#
# COMPACT_ATOMS: atom_id res chain seq x y z
N MET A 1 23.37 40.72 -7.68
CA MET A 1 22.09 40.15 -7.18
C MET A 1 21.86 38.85 -7.93
N THR A 2 22.29 37.74 -7.36
CA THR A 2 22.05 36.40 -7.90
C THR A 2 20.67 35.96 -7.43
N SER A 3 19.77 35.70 -8.37
CA SER A 3 18.47 35.08 -8.07
C SER A 3 18.74 33.68 -7.53
N PHE A 4 18.38 33.44 -6.28
CA PHE A 4 18.18 32.07 -5.80
C PHE A 4 16.91 31.56 -6.48
N SER A 5 17.07 30.68 -7.46
CA SER A 5 15.95 29.86 -7.93
C SER A 5 15.49 29.02 -6.73
N ASN A 6 14.23 29.15 -6.32
CA ASN A 6 13.63 28.24 -5.34
C ASN A 6 13.76 26.80 -5.88
N PRO A 7 14.40 25.86 -5.16
CA PRO A 7 14.37 24.46 -5.53
C PRO A 7 13.11 23.85 -4.92
N THR A 8 11.95 24.00 -5.56
CA THR A 8 10.74 23.33 -5.07
C THR A 8 9.72 23.10 -6.17
N ASP A 9 10.17 22.42 -7.22
CA ASP A 9 9.31 21.56 -8.04
C ASP A 9 10.05 20.23 -8.24
N GLN A 10 10.55 19.63 -7.15
CA GLN A 10 11.01 18.25 -7.22
C GLN A 10 9.76 17.39 -7.39
N ASN A 11 9.60 16.88 -8.60
CA ASN A 11 8.50 16.04 -9.05
C ASN A 11 8.63 14.62 -8.47
N PHE A 12 8.79 14.50 -7.16
CA PHE A 12 8.89 13.21 -6.49
C PHE A 12 7.52 12.79 -5.97
N ILE A 13 7.32 11.48 -5.90
CA ILE A 13 6.17 10.92 -5.20
C ILE A 13 6.29 11.12 -3.69
N VAL A 14 5.15 11.21 -3.02
CA VAL A 14 5.06 11.05 -1.57
C VAL A 14 4.85 9.58 -1.27
N VAL A 15 5.69 9.02 -0.41
CA VAL A 15 5.56 7.64 0.06
C VAL A 15 5.23 7.64 1.53
N ASP A 16 4.07 7.10 1.88
CA ASP A 16 3.59 6.94 3.24
C ASP A 16 3.87 5.49 3.69
N PHE A 17 4.83 5.33 4.61
CA PHE A 17 5.24 4.05 5.17
C PHE A 17 4.46 3.74 6.45
N HIS A 18 3.83 2.57 6.50
CA HIS A 18 3.06 2.06 7.63
C HIS A 18 3.71 0.75 8.11
N TYR A 19 4.17 0.72 9.35
CA TYR A 19 4.92 -0.41 9.90
C TYR A 19 4.66 -0.57 11.40
N ASN A 20 5.01 -1.74 11.96
CA ASN A 20 4.68 -2.13 13.34
C ASN A 20 3.17 -2.05 13.68
N GLY A 21 2.30 -2.06 12.67
CA GLY A 21 0.87 -2.27 12.84
C GLY A 21 0.49 -3.73 12.60
N GLN A 22 -0.82 -3.97 12.49
CA GLN A 22 -1.37 -5.29 12.20
C GLN A 22 -2.49 -5.21 11.17
N PHE A 23 -2.50 -6.14 10.21
CA PHE A 23 -3.62 -6.31 9.30
C PHE A 23 -4.79 -6.99 10.02
N ALA A 24 -6.01 -6.56 9.72
CA ALA A 24 -7.22 -7.21 10.21
C ALA A 24 -8.25 -7.33 9.08
N PRO A 25 -9.02 -8.44 9.04
CA PRO A 25 -10.03 -8.68 8.01
C PRO A 25 -11.36 -7.96 8.27
N ASN A 26 -12.21 -7.92 7.24
CA ASN A 26 -13.63 -7.56 7.26
C ASN A 26 -13.97 -6.19 7.91
N PRO A 27 -13.68 -5.06 7.22
CA PRO A 27 -12.96 -4.96 5.95
C PRO A 27 -11.44 -5.00 6.16
N LEU A 28 -10.67 -5.34 5.12
CA LEU A 28 -9.21 -5.32 5.23
C LEU A 28 -8.68 -3.93 5.62
N VAL A 29 -8.06 -3.84 6.79
CA VAL A 29 -7.48 -2.60 7.35
C VAL A 29 -6.11 -2.85 7.99
N TYR A 30 -5.33 -1.78 8.19
CA TYR A 30 -4.05 -1.82 8.90
C TYR A 30 -4.09 -0.97 10.18
N PHE A 31 -4.16 -1.63 11.34
CA PHE A 31 -4.36 -1.01 12.65
C PHE A 31 -3.06 -0.59 13.35
N ASP A 32 -3.17 0.50 14.11
CA ASP A 32 -2.14 1.07 14.99
C ASP A 32 -0.70 1.16 14.42
N PRO A 33 -0.51 1.65 13.17
CA PRO A 33 0.81 1.70 12.58
C PRO A 33 1.66 2.85 13.13
N ASN A 34 2.97 2.63 13.20
CA ASN A 34 3.91 3.72 13.07
C ASN A 34 3.87 4.23 11.63
N ARG A 35 3.87 5.55 11.47
CA ARG A 35 3.79 6.21 10.16
C ARG A 35 4.99 7.10 9.90
N ALA A 36 5.53 7.02 8.69
CA ALA A 36 6.53 7.95 8.18
C ALA A 36 6.15 8.38 6.77
N SER A 37 6.10 9.70 6.53
CA SER A 37 5.81 10.27 5.21
C SER A 37 7.09 10.86 4.63
N VAL A 38 7.52 10.36 3.47
CA VAL A 38 8.74 10.80 2.78
C VAL A 38 8.35 11.51 1.48
N ARG A 39 8.89 12.71 1.27
CA ARG A 39 8.46 13.63 0.19
C ARG A 39 9.61 14.22 -0.61
N ASP A 40 10.84 13.98 -0.17
CA ASP A 40 12.09 14.62 -0.60
C ASP A 40 13.12 13.60 -1.10
N VAL A 41 12.67 12.38 -1.41
CA VAL A 41 13.50 11.29 -1.95
C VAL A 41 13.02 10.91 -3.34
N ASP A 42 13.96 10.84 -4.28
CA ASP A 42 13.71 10.32 -5.61
C ASP A 42 13.73 8.79 -5.62
N PHE A 43 12.58 8.18 -5.30
CA PHE A 43 12.45 6.73 -5.35
C PHE A 43 12.56 6.15 -6.76
N SER A 44 12.41 6.95 -7.83
CA SER A 44 12.63 6.47 -9.21
C SER A 44 14.10 6.25 -9.54
N ALA A 45 15.00 6.91 -8.80
CA ALA A 45 16.44 6.69 -8.90
C ALA A 45 16.91 5.44 -8.14
N PHE A 46 16.04 4.80 -7.37
CA PHE A 46 16.37 3.61 -6.59
C PHE A 46 16.07 2.36 -7.41
N GLY A 47 16.90 1.32 -7.28
CA GLY A 47 16.50 -0.05 -7.58
C GLY A 47 15.76 -0.67 -6.38
N TYR A 48 15.09 -1.80 -6.60
CA TYR A 48 14.35 -2.55 -5.59
C TYR A 48 15.18 -2.84 -4.33
N GLU A 49 16.42 -3.34 -4.49
CA GLU A 49 17.29 -3.64 -3.34
C GLU A 49 17.62 -2.38 -2.53
N GLN A 50 17.82 -1.24 -3.19
CA GLN A 50 18.08 0.04 -2.51
C GLN A 50 16.84 0.54 -1.77
N PHE A 51 15.65 0.37 -2.37
CA PHE A 51 14.37 0.65 -1.70
C PHE A 51 14.18 -0.24 -0.47
N MET A 52 14.45 -1.55 -0.58
CA MET A 52 14.37 -2.47 0.55
C MET A 52 15.37 -2.12 1.65
N GLU A 53 16.61 -1.75 1.31
CA GLU A 53 17.58 -1.25 2.30
C GLU A 53 17.10 0.02 3.00
N PHE A 54 16.51 0.96 2.25
CA PHE A 54 15.92 2.18 2.81
C PHE A 54 14.79 1.83 3.79
N LEU A 55 13.87 0.96 3.38
CA LEU A 55 12.75 0.51 4.20
C LEU A 55 13.22 -0.19 5.48
N HIS A 56 14.23 -1.05 5.39
CA HIS A 56 14.79 -1.73 6.55
C HIS A 56 15.42 -0.76 7.56
N LYS A 57 16.11 0.28 7.08
CA LYS A 57 16.69 1.32 7.94
C LYS A 57 15.60 2.16 8.60
N LEU A 58 14.55 2.52 7.84
CA LEU A 58 13.43 3.32 8.33
C LEU A 58 12.65 2.58 9.43
N THR A 59 12.28 1.33 9.17
CA THR A 59 11.43 0.51 10.04
C THR A 59 12.20 -0.17 11.17
N LYS A 60 13.54 -0.20 11.07
CA LYS A 60 14.43 -0.99 11.93
C LYS A 60 14.07 -2.49 11.96
N SER A 61 13.50 -2.97 10.86
CA SER A 61 13.05 -4.35 10.67
C SER A 61 13.57 -4.92 9.36
N ARG A 62 13.61 -6.25 9.25
CA ARG A 62 13.96 -6.98 8.02
C ARG A 62 12.76 -7.78 7.50
N SER A 63 11.56 -7.22 7.61
CA SER A 63 10.37 -7.93 7.16
C SER A 63 10.46 -8.22 5.67
N LYS A 64 10.02 -9.42 5.30
CA LYS A 64 9.98 -9.89 3.92
C LYS A 64 8.64 -9.59 3.24
N TYR A 65 7.59 -9.35 4.02
CA TYR A 65 6.23 -9.19 3.54
C TYR A 65 5.92 -7.70 3.47
N ILE A 66 6.12 -7.14 2.29
CA ILE A 66 5.92 -5.73 1.99
C ILE A 66 4.80 -5.63 0.96
N TYR A 67 3.89 -4.69 1.20
CA TYR A 67 2.75 -4.46 0.32
C TYR A 67 2.71 -3.00 -0.13
N LEU A 68 2.32 -2.79 -1.38
CA LEU A 68 2.13 -1.48 -1.98
C LEU A 68 0.64 -1.27 -2.27
N CYS A 69 0.17 -0.03 -2.13
CA CYS A 69 -1.19 0.35 -2.47
C CYS A 69 -1.24 1.84 -2.82
N LEU A 70 -2.02 2.22 -3.83
CA LEU A 70 -2.22 3.63 -4.15
C LEU A 70 -3.03 4.32 -3.04
N GLN A 71 -2.83 5.63 -2.86
CA GLN A 71 -3.43 6.37 -1.74
C GLN A 71 -4.96 6.39 -1.76
N GLN A 72 -5.54 6.34 -2.96
CA GLN A 72 -6.98 6.44 -3.21
C GLN A 72 -7.70 5.09 -3.23
N GLU A 73 -6.95 3.98 -3.16
CA GLU A 73 -7.53 2.64 -3.19
C GLU A 73 -7.71 2.09 -1.78
N SER A 74 -8.77 1.31 -1.58
CA SER A 74 -8.95 0.52 -0.37
C SER A 74 -7.98 -0.65 -0.38
N LEU A 75 -7.52 -1.08 0.81
CA LEU A 75 -6.61 -2.21 0.92
C LEU A 75 -7.18 -3.50 0.32
N GLY A 76 -8.47 -3.78 0.52
CA GLY A 76 -9.10 -4.98 -0.04
C GLY A 76 -9.07 -5.08 -1.56
N LEU A 77 -8.90 -3.95 -2.28
CA LEU A 77 -8.90 -3.93 -3.75
C LEU A 77 -7.53 -3.61 -4.36
N GLY A 78 -6.76 -2.74 -3.72
CA GLY A 78 -5.54 -2.15 -4.29
C GLY A 78 -4.25 -2.59 -3.62
N ILE A 79 -4.27 -3.61 -2.75
CA ILE A 79 -3.04 -4.10 -2.11
C ILE A 79 -2.32 -5.11 -3.01
N HIS A 80 -1.03 -4.89 -3.24
CA HIS A 80 -0.19 -5.79 -4.02
C HIS A 80 1.09 -6.13 -3.27
N THR A 81 1.54 -7.38 -3.40
CA THR A 81 2.80 -7.82 -2.80
C THR A 81 3.98 -7.25 -3.58
N LEU A 82 4.94 -6.67 -2.89
CA LEU A 82 6.23 -6.29 -3.46
C LEU A 82 7.20 -7.47 -3.35
N VAL A 83 7.49 -8.14 -4.47
CA VAL A 83 8.36 -9.33 -4.51
C VAL A 83 9.67 -9.03 -5.24
N ASN A 84 9.63 -8.19 -6.27
CA ASN A 84 10.75 -7.99 -7.17
C ASN A 84 10.82 -6.59 -7.80
N GLU A 85 11.87 -6.35 -8.60
CA GLU A 85 12.13 -5.11 -9.33
C GLU A 85 11.02 -4.71 -10.31
N GLY A 86 10.35 -5.69 -10.92
CA GLY A 86 9.21 -5.46 -11.81
C GLY A 86 8.05 -4.82 -11.07
N ASP A 87 7.61 -5.44 -9.97
CA ASP A 87 6.52 -4.93 -9.14
C ASP A 87 6.84 -3.52 -8.62
N TYR A 88 8.09 -3.29 -8.19
CA TYR A 88 8.55 -1.99 -7.73
C TYR A 88 8.42 -0.90 -8.80
N LYS A 89 8.87 -1.18 -10.03
CA LYS A 89 8.79 -0.23 -11.15
C LYS A 89 7.36 0.03 -11.58
N GLU A 90 6.57 -1.03 -11.70
CA GLU A 90 5.15 -0.90 -12.05
C GLU A 90 4.42 -0.01 -11.05
N PHE A 91 4.66 -0.20 -9.75
CA PHE A 91 4.04 0.63 -8.72
C PHE A 91 4.52 2.09 -8.71
N LEU A 92 5.80 2.32 -9.01
CA LEU A 92 6.30 3.68 -9.20
C LEU A 92 5.58 4.37 -10.37
N ASP A 93 5.47 3.69 -11.51
CA ASP A 93 4.78 4.21 -12.69
C ASP A 93 3.30 4.52 -12.39
N LEU A 94 2.61 3.61 -11.68
CA LEU A 94 1.24 3.82 -11.21
C LEU A 94 1.14 5.03 -10.27
N ALA A 95 2.04 5.17 -9.29
CA ALA A 95 2.03 6.30 -8.37
C ALA A 95 2.27 7.62 -9.12
N TYR A 96 3.20 7.67 -10.07
CA TYR A 96 3.44 8.87 -10.89
C TYR A 96 2.25 9.25 -11.76
N ALA A 97 1.49 8.25 -12.23
CA ALA A 97 0.25 8.46 -12.96
C ALA A 97 -0.93 8.88 -12.07
N ASN A 98 -0.90 8.56 -10.78
CA ASN A 98 -2.01 8.74 -9.85
C ASN A 98 -1.61 9.56 -8.62
N ASP A 99 -1.80 10.89 -8.69
CA ASP A 99 -1.58 11.87 -7.61
C ASP A 99 -0.17 11.91 -6.99
N LYS A 100 0.78 11.12 -7.51
CA LYS A 100 2.16 11.03 -7.02
C LYS A 100 2.18 10.65 -5.54
N ARG A 101 1.34 9.69 -5.15
CA ARG A 101 1.28 9.16 -3.79
C ARG A 101 1.17 7.64 -3.78
N MET A 102 1.88 6.99 -2.87
CA MET A 102 1.68 5.58 -2.56
C MET A 102 1.80 5.31 -1.07
N ASN A 103 1.17 4.22 -0.64
CA ASN A 103 1.35 3.63 0.67
C ASN A 103 2.22 2.37 0.58
N VAL A 104 3.07 2.19 1.58
CA VAL A 104 3.87 0.99 1.78
C VAL A 104 3.50 0.41 3.14
N TYR A 105 3.05 -0.83 3.17
CA TYR A 105 2.69 -1.53 4.40
C TYR A 105 3.67 -2.65 4.69
N VAL A 106 4.10 -2.75 5.93
CA VAL A 106 5.03 -3.77 6.38
C VAL A 106 4.30 -4.76 7.27
N ASP A 107 4.15 -5.99 6.81
CA ASP A 107 3.60 -7.04 7.63
C ASP A 107 4.70 -7.73 8.42
N HIS A 108 4.64 -7.64 9.75
CA HIS A 108 5.58 -8.30 10.65
C HIS A 108 5.12 -9.68 11.11
N HIS A 109 3.86 -10.03 10.86
CA HIS A 109 3.18 -11.20 11.40
C HIS A 109 2.93 -12.27 10.34
N ASN A 110 3.12 -11.97 9.05
CA ASN A 110 2.83 -12.87 7.92
C ASN A 110 1.37 -13.32 7.96
N GLU A 111 0.49 -12.34 8.01
CA GLU A 111 -0.95 -12.52 7.99
C GLU A 111 -1.40 -13.06 6.63
N PRO A 112 -2.43 -13.92 6.56
CA PRO A 112 -2.95 -14.47 5.31
C PRO A 112 -3.88 -13.47 4.60
N ILE A 113 -3.35 -12.29 4.27
CA ILE A 113 -4.12 -11.13 3.79
C ILE A 113 -4.98 -11.47 2.57
N PHE A 114 -4.45 -12.21 1.60
CA PHE A 114 -5.19 -12.55 0.38
C PHE A 114 -6.29 -13.57 0.61
N ASP A 115 -6.13 -14.49 1.57
CA ASP A 115 -7.19 -15.43 1.95
C ASP A 115 -8.37 -14.66 2.58
N TRP A 116 -8.08 -13.58 3.32
CA TRP A 116 -9.11 -12.71 3.89
C TRP A 116 -9.85 -11.91 2.83
N ILE A 117 -9.15 -11.39 1.82
CA ILE A 117 -9.78 -10.68 0.69
C ILE A 117 -10.72 -11.61 -0.08
N GLU A 118 -10.25 -12.82 -0.43
CA GLU A 118 -11.08 -13.80 -1.15
C GLU A 118 -12.32 -14.22 -0.34
N ALA A 119 -12.18 -14.37 0.98
CA ALA A 119 -13.30 -14.68 1.85
C ALA A 119 -14.34 -13.54 1.88
N GLU A 120 -13.91 -12.28 2.02
CA GLU A 120 -14.78 -11.11 2.03
C GLU A 120 -15.57 -10.97 0.70
N GLU A 121 -14.92 -11.21 -0.44
CA GLU A 121 -15.57 -11.24 -1.76
C GLU A 121 -16.63 -12.34 -1.82
N SER A 122 -16.32 -13.54 -1.34
CA SER A 122 -17.26 -14.67 -1.35
C SER A 122 -18.47 -14.47 -0.42
N GLU A 123 -18.31 -13.80 0.72
CA GLU A 123 -19.42 -13.49 1.63
C GLU A 123 -20.38 -12.48 1.00
N SER A 124 -19.84 -11.46 0.32
CA SER A 124 -20.65 -10.44 -0.35
C SER A 124 -21.53 -10.99 -1.49
N GLU A 125 -21.05 -11.98 -2.24
CA GLU A 125 -21.82 -12.63 -3.32
C GLU A 125 -23.00 -13.48 -2.79
N ASN A 126 -22.94 -13.93 -1.54
CA ASN A 126 -23.97 -14.78 -0.95
C ASN A 126 -25.09 -14.00 -0.23
N GLU A 127 -24.85 -12.74 0.14
CA GLU A 127 -25.88 -11.87 0.74
C GLU A 127 -26.89 -11.34 -0.29
N ASP A 128 -26.57 -11.41 -1.58
CA ASP A 128 -27.44 -10.97 -2.69
C ASP A 128 -28.50 -12.02 -3.10
N LEU A 129 -28.58 -13.18 -2.42
CA LEU A 129 -29.49 -14.29 -2.78
C LEU A 129 -30.72 -14.46 -1.87
N ASP A 130 -30.93 -13.58 -0.89
CA ASP A 130 -32.15 -13.58 -0.08
C ASP A 130 -33.23 -12.68 -0.73
N GLU A 131 -33.68 -13.03 -1.94
CA GLU A 131 -34.92 -12.49 -2.51
C GLU A 131 -36.13 -13.10 -1.78
N ASP A 132 -36.70 -12.29 -0.88
CA ASP A 132 -38.11 -12.24 -0.44
C ASP A 132 -39.04 -13.35 -0.96
N GLU A 133 -39.15 -14.47 -0.24
CA GLU A 133 -40.31 -15.38 -0.37
C GLU A 133 -41.34 -15.15 0.75
N ASP A 134 -41.68 -13.88 1.01
CA ASP A 134 -42.87 -13.52 1.78
C ASP A 134 -44.09 -13.44 0.85
N SER A 135 -44.43 -14.56 0.21
CA SER A 135 -45.74 -14.71 -0.46
C SER A 135 -46.80 -15.08 0.57
N ILE A 136 -47.41 -14.05 1.16
CA ILE A 136 -48.71 -14.16 1.82
C ILE A 136 -49.75 -14.55 0.77
N ILE A 137 -50.28 -15.78 0.85
CA ILE A 137 -51.68 -16.12 0.55
C ILE A 137 -52.10 -17.42 1.26
#